data_AF-A0A849UR27-F1
#
_entry.id   AF-A0A849UR27-F1
#
_cell.length_a   1.000
_cell.length_b   1.000
_cell.length_c   1.000
_cell.angle_alpha   90.00
_cell.angle_beta   90.00
_cell.angle_gamma   90.00
#
_symmetry.space_group_name_H-M   'P 1'
#
loop_
_entity.id
_entity.type
_entity.pdbx_description
1 polymer ?
#
loop_
_entity_poly.entity_id
_entity_poly.type
_entity_poly.pdbx_seq_one_letter_code
_entity_poly.pdbx_strand_id
1 'polypeptide(L)'
;MKNFTVIIVLMFALFSCAKKITTSAKSTTTINNTETKVTATTTATIPEPEKKLPILDQVTVTKPTELVLAGENIYVARCGKCHSLHNRDEFIASKWVKIVEWMAPKAKLDASEKESVLAYLSYYAKK
;
A
#
# COMPACT_ATOMS: atom_id res chain seq x y z
N MET A 1 11.82 4.94 -46.36
CA MET A 1 10.55 5.70 -46.36
C MET A 1 9.55 4.96 -47.21
N LYS A 2 8.30 4.90 -46.73
CA LYS A 2 7.07 4.60 -47.48
C LYS A 2 6.59 3.14 -47.51
N ASN A 3 5.81 2.76 -46.51
CA ASN A 3 4.69 1.78 -46.58
C ASN A 3 4.29 1.21 -45.19
N PHE A 4 3.60 1.98 -44.34
CA PHE A 4 2.81 1.37 -43.25
C PHE A 4 1.55 2.18 -42.89
N THR A 5 1.01 2.92 -43.85
CA THR A 5 -0.10 3.86 -43.66
C THR A 5 -1.38 3.36 -44.33
N VAL A 6 -1.77 2.08 -44.14
CA VAL A 6 -3.02 1.53 -44.74
C VAL A 6 -3.71 0.48 -43.85
N ILE A 7 -3.63 0.56 -42.52
CA ILE A 7 -4.49 -0.25 -41.63
C ILE A 7 -5.08 0.63 -40.51
N ILE A 8 -5.50 1.83 -40.91
CA ILE A 8 -6.52 2.62 -40.23
C ILE A 8 -7.80 2.34 -41.02
N VAL A 9 -8.93 2.14 -40.34
CA VAL A 9 -10.27 1.80 -40.88
C VAL A 9 -10.55 0.29 -40.99
N LEU A 10 -10.86 -0.40 -39.86
CA LEU A 10 -11.99 -1.36 -39.82
C LEU A 10 -12.40 -1.97 -38.45
N MET A 11 -12.27 -1.31 -37.29
CA MET A 11 -12.85 -1.85 -36.03
C MET A 11 -13.43 -0.76 -35.12
N PHE A 12 -14.34 0.05 -35.68
CA PHE A 12 -15.34 0.78 -34.91
C PHE A 12 -16.66 0.00 -35.00
N ALA A 13 -16.97 -0.81 -33.99
CA ALA A 13 -18.31 -1.37 -33.80
C ALA A 13 -18.63 -1.56 -32.31
N LEU A 14 -19.39 -0.60 -31.79
CA LEU A 14 -20.53 -0.79 -30.89
C LEU A 14 -20.29 -1.49 -29.54
N PHE A 15 -19.80 -0.74 -28.55
CA PHE A 15 -20.25 -0.91 -27.16
C PHE A 15 -21.19 0.25 -26.79
N SER A 16 -22.43 0.10 -27.25
CA SER A 16 -23.57 0.91 -26.83
C SER A 16 -24.33 0.11 -25.77
N CYS A 17 -24.12 0.44 -24.50
CA CYS A 17 -25.05 0.16 -23.41
C CYS A 17 -24.81 1.18 -22.29
N ALA A 18 -25.46 2.33 -22.41
CA ALA A 18 -25.72 3.22 -21.29
C ALA A 18 -26.84 2.63 -20.42
N LYS A 19 -26.54 2.30 -19.16
CA LYS A 19 -27.55 2.31 -18.09
C LYS A 19 -27.11 3.29 -17.02
N LYS A 20 -27.59 4.52 -17.20
CA LYS A 20 -27.76 5.54 -16.18
C LYS A 20 -28.83 5.03 -15.22
N ILE A 21 -28.49 4.77 -13.96
CA ILE A 21 -29.46 4.64 -12.88
C ILE A 21 -29.05 5.65 -11.80
N THR A 22 -29.93 6.63 -11.64
CA THR A 22 -29.90 7.68 -10.62
C THR A 22 -30.51 7.12 -9.31
N THR A 23 -30.31 7.88 -8.23
CA THR A 23 -30.89 7.80 -6.87
C THR A 23 -30.32 6.76 -5.90
N SER A 24 -29.55 7.27 -4.92
CA SER A 24 -30.03 7.24 -3.54
C SER A 24 -29.50 8.44 -2.77
N ALA A 25 -30.44 9.21 -2.24
CA ALA A 25 -30.20 10.27 -1.29
C ALA A 25 -29.89 9.68 0.10
N LYS A 26 -29.17 10.47 0.89
CA LYS A 26 -29.24 10.52 2.36
C LYS A 26 -28.63 9.32 3.11
N SER A 27 -27.40 9.53 3.59
CA SER A 27 -27.05 9.11 4.95
C SER A 27 -26.14 10.17 5.58
N THR A 28 -26.78 11.26 6.01
CA THR A 28 -26.28 12.08 7.10
C THR A 28 -26.53 11.28 8.37
N THR A 29 -25.52 10.55 8.85
CA THR A 29 -25.50 10.06 10.22
C THR A 29 -24.54 10.94 11.01
N THR A 30 -25.15 11.88 11.71
CA THR A 30 -24.65 12.48 12.95
C THR A 30 -24.06 11.40 13.86
N ILE A 31 -22.78 11.53 14.19
CA ILE A 31 -22.22 10.95 15.40
C ILE A 31 -21.73 12.12 16.25
N ASN A 32 -22.64 12.59 17.11
CA ASN A 32 -22.35 13.50 18.21
C ASN A 32 -22.13 12.68 19.47
N ASN A 33 -21.07 13.05 20.18
CA ASN A 33 -20.78 12.84 21.60
C ASN A 33 -20.88 11.42 22.16
N THR A 34 -19.81 11.00 22.84
CA THR A 34 -19.71 11.24 24.28
C THR A 34 -18.33 10.79 24.76
N GLU A 35 -17.66 11.71 25.47
CA GLU A 35 -16.50 11.45 26.30
C GLU A 35 -16.80 10.31 27.29
N THR A 36 -16.14 9.18 27.10
CA THR A 36 -15.91 8.25 28.21
C THR A 36 -14.52 8.54 28.76
N LYS A 37 -14.54 9.32 29.84
CA LYS A 37 -13.50 9.44 30.86
C LYS A 37 -12.96 8.05 31.22
N VAL A 38 -11.73 7.75 30.80
CA VAL A 38 -10.92 6.69 31.41
C VAL A 38 -9.68 7.33 32.00
N THR A 39 -9.80 7.50 33.31
CA THR A 39 -8.77 7.61 34.34
C THR A 39 -7.36 7.23 33.88
N ALA A 40 -6.51 8.23 33.72
CA ALA A 40 -5.06 8.06 33.75
C ALA A 40 -4.59 8.07 35.20
N THR A 41 -3.85 7.03 35.60
CA THR A 41 -2.60 7.07 36.41
C THR A 41 -2.34 5.67 36.94
N THR A 42 -1.25 5.04 36.49
CA THR A 42 -0.12 4.68 37.35
C THR A 42 0.97 4.03 36.50
N THR A 43 2.08 4.74 36.40
CA THR A 43 3.43 4.29 36.10
C THR A 43 3.84 3.17 37.06
N ALA A 44 4.25 2.02 36.52
CA ALA A 44 5.24 1.14 37.13
C ALA A 44 5.79 0.17 36.07
N THR A 45 7.04 0.41 35.68
CA THR A 45 8.07 -0.60 35.43
C THR A 45 7.65 -1.82 34.61
N ILE A 46 7.80 -1.72 33.30
CA ILE A 46 7.96 -2.89 32.43
C ILE A 46 9.40 -3.36 32.60
N PRO A 47 9.65 -4.53 33.23
CA PRO A 47 10.95 -5.17 33.11
C PRO A 47 11.13 -5.54 31.64
N GLU A 48 12.22 -5.03 31.07
CA GLU A 48 12.80 -5.48 29.81
C GLU A 48 12.94 -7.01 29.82
N PRO A 49 12.20 -7.74 28.97
CA PRO A 49 12.51 -9.12 28.70
C PRO A 49 13.39 -9.16 27.46
N GLU A 50 14.70 -9.03 27.68
CA GLU A 50 15.68 -9.60 26.77
C GLU A 50 15.42 -11.11 26.66
N LYS A 51 14.67 -11.53 25.65
CA LYS A 51 14.68 -12.93 25.19
C LYS A 51 15.02 -12.98 23.71
N LYS A 52 16.33 -13.05 23.51
CA LYS A 52 17.06 -13.64 22.38
C LYS A 52 16.30 -14.80 21.68
N LEU A 53 16.35 -14.73 20.34
CA LEU A 53 16.19 -15.75 19.29
C LEU A 53 14.76 -16.17 18.87
N PRO A 54 14.49 -16.38 17.55
CA PRO A 54 15.36 -17.11 16.62
C PRO A 54 15.93 -16.27 15.47
N ILE A 55 17.19 -16.57 15.16
CA ILE A 55 17.95 -16.14 13.97
C ILE A 55 17.22 -16.65 12.72
N LEU A 56 16.90 -15.72 11.80
CA LEU A 56 16.27 -16.01 10.52
C LEU A 56 17.34 -16.37 9.46
N ASP A 57 18.22 -17.33 9.75
CA ASP A 57 19.29 -17.79 8.84
C ASP A 57 18.81 -18.91 7.93
N GLN A 58 17.64 -18.76 7.30
CA GLN A 58 17.20 -19.63 6.21
C GLN A 58 16.41 -18.78 5.20
N VAL A 59 17.06 -17.77 4.60
CA VAL A 59 16.53 -17.13 3.39
C VAL A 59 16.83 -18.07 2.23
N THR A 60 16.05 -19.14 2.12
CA THR A 60 15.72 -19.68 0.82
C THR A 60 15.14 -18.52 0.03
N VAL A 61 15.78 -18.14 -1.08
CA VAL A 61 15.27 -17.13 -2.01
C VAL A 61 13.97 -17.68 -2.58
N THR A 62 12.90 -17.49 -1.81
CA THR A 62 11.56 -17.94 -2.11
C THR A 62 11.03 -16.97 -3.14
N LYS A 63 10.63 -17.48 -4.30
CA LYS A 63 10.06 -16.69 -5.39
C LYS A 63 9.08 -15.63 -4.84
N PRO A 64 9.13 -14.38 -5.31
CA PRO A 64 8.17 -13.35 -4.92
C PRO A 64 6.73 -13.85 -5.07
N THR A 65 5.92 -13.62 -4.04
CA THR A 65 4.49 -13.90 -4.08
C THR A 65 3.78 -12.86 -4.93
N GLU A 66 2.54 -13.16 -5.35
CA GLU A 66 1.71 -12.21 -6.11
C GLU A 66 1.59 -10.86 -5.41
N LEU A 67 1.46 -10.88 -4.08
CA LEU A 67 1.30 -9.68 -3.27
C LEU A 67 2.60 -8.82 -3.24
N VAL A 68 3.78 -9.45 -3.31
CA VAL A 68 5.07 -8.75 -3.48
C VAL A 68 5.17 -8.09 -4.86
N LEU A 69 4.72 -8.78 -5.91
CA LEU A 69 4.73 -8.25 -7.29
C LEU A 69 3.73 -7.10 -7.46
N ALA A 70 2.53 -7.21 -6.88
CA ALA A 70 1.55 -6.13 -6.83
C ALA A 70 2.13 -4.91 -6.09
N GLY A 71 2.81 -5.14 -4.97
CA GLY A 71 3.49 -4.10 -4.20
C GLY A 71 4.57 -3.36 -4.98
N GLU A 72 5.37 -4.07 -5.77
CA GLU A 72 6.40 -3.46 -6.63
C GLU A 72 5.79 -2.48 -7.63
N ASN A 73 4.74 -2.92 -8.33
CA ASN A 73 4.04 -2.10 -9.31
C ASN A 73 3.47 -0.82 -8.67
N ILE A 74 2.84 -0.94 -7.50
CA ILE A 74 2.29 0.20 -6.77
C ILE A 74 3.41 1.12 -6.29
N TYR A 75 4.50 0.56 -5.76
CA TYR A 75 5.63 1.31 -5.24
C TYR A 75 6.28 2.18 -6.32
N VAL A 76 6.63 1.58 -7.47
CA VAL A 76 7.25 2.28 -8.59
C VAL A 76 6.29 3.30 -9.21
N ALA A 77 5.01 2.96 -9.33
CA ALA A 77 4.04 3.84 -9.97
C ALA A 77 3.61 5.03 -9.07
N ARG A 78 3.56 4.86 -7.74
CA ARG A 78 2.91 5.83 -6.84
C ARG A 78 3.87 6.53 -5.88
N CYS A 79 4.87 5.85 -5.34
CA CYS A 79 5.70 6.40 -4.26
C CYS A 79 6.71 7.46 -4.73
N GLY A 80 7.02 7.50 -6.03
CA GLY A 80 7.90 8.51 -6.64
C GLY A 80 7.20 9.76 -7.19
N LYS A 81 5.86 9.86 -7.04
CA LYS A 81 5.09 10.96 -7.67
C LYS A 81 5.27 12.32 -6.98
N CYS A 82 5.54 12.33 -5.69
CA CYS A 82 5.57 13.55 -4.87
C CYS A 82 6.98 13.92 -4.36
N HIS A 83 7.90 12.98 -4.38
CA HIS A 83 9.30 13.12 -3.98
C HIS A 83 10.11 11.99 -4.61
N SER A 84 11.43 12.01 -4.47
CA SER A 84 12.30 10.93 -4.93
C SER A 84 11.83 9.58 -4.43
N LEU A 85 11.88 8.58 -5.32
CA LEU A 85 11.60 7.20 -4.97
C LEU A 85 12.83 6.64 -4.23
N HIS A 86 12.64 6.25 -2.98
CA HIS A 86 13.68 5.61 -2.19
C HIS A 86 14.05 4.23 -2.77
N ASN A 87 15.28 3.77 -2.50
CA ASN A 87 15.66 2.40 -2.89
C ASN A 87 15.05 1.42 -1.89
N ARG A 88 14.52 0.29 -2.35
CA ARG A 88 13.80 -0.68 -1.50
C ARG A 88 14.65 -1.29 -0.38
N ASP A 89 15.96 -1.35 -0.57
CA ASP A 89 16.97 -1.85 0.37
C ASP A 89 17.63 -0.72 1.18
N GLU A 90 17.15 0.51 1.08
CA GLU A 90 17.68 1.66 1.85
C GLU A 90 17.39 1.52 3.35
N PHE A 91 16.27 0.88 3.71
CA PHE A 91 15.82 0.73 5.09
C PHE A 91 15.51 -0.72 5.45
N ILE A 92 15.59 -1.01 6.76
CA ILE A 92 15.11 -2.26 7.34
C ILE A 92 13.57 -2.31 7.34
N ALA A 93 12.99 -3.52 7.38
CA ALA A 93 11.54 -3.73 7.26
C ALA A 93 10.71 -2.93 8.29
N SER A 94 11.14 -2.88 9.55
CA SER A 94 10.42 -2.14 10.62
C SER A 94 10.38 -0.63 10.37
N LYS A 95 11.41 -0.07 9.72
CA LYS A 95 11.45 1.35 9.34
C LYS A 95 10.52 1.61 8.15
N TRP A 96 10.46 0.70 7.18
CA TRP A 96 9.50 0.78 6.08
C TRP A 96 8.06 0.83 6.54
N VAL A 97 7.69 0.03 7.56
CA VAL A 97 6.33 0.05 8.13
C VAL A 97 5.92 1.47 8.54
N LYS A 98 6.75 2.14 9.33
CA LYS A 98 6.48 3.51 9.80
C LYS A 98 6.41 4.52 8.65
N ILE A 99 7.29 4.40 7.65
CA ILE A 99 7.30 5.29 6.48
C ILE A 99 6.03 5.12 5.65
N VAL A 100 5.66 3.89 5.35
CA VAL A 100 4.47 3.59 4.54
C VAL A 100 3.20 3.96 5.28
N GLU A 101 3.14 3.80 6.60
CA GLU A 101 2.01 4.31 7.41
C GLU A 101 1.83 5.82 7.28
N TRP A 102 2.92 6.57 7.31
CA TRP A 102 2.87 8.02 7.14
C TRP A 102 2.57 8.44 5.68
N MET A 103 3.04 7.66 4.71
CA MET A 103 2.87 7.95 3.28
C MET A 103 1.54 7.51 2.69
N ALA A 104 0.98 6.39 3.13
CA ALA A 104 -0.23 5.81 2.58
C ALA A 104 -1.39 6.82 2.44
N PRO A 105 -1.75 7.62 3.46
CA PRO A 105 -2.82 8.62 3.31
C PRO A 105 -2.45 9.74 2.32
N LYS A 106 -1.18 10.13 2.27
CA LYS A 106 -0.70 11.21 1.37
C LYS A 106 -0.64 10.75 -0.09
N ALA A 107 -0.26 9.51 -0.31
CA ALA A 107 -0.24 8.84 -1.61
C ALA A 107 -1.61 8.30 -2.03
N LYS A 108 -2.63 8.44 -1.15
CA LYS A 108 -4.00 7.92 -1.32
C LYS A 108 -4.01 6.43 -1.65
N LEU A 109 -3.19 5.67 -0.94
CA LEU A 109 -3.22 4.21 -1.01
C LEU A 109 -4.40 3.71 -0.19
N ASP A 110 -5.17 2.78 -0.76
CA ASP A 110 -6.12 2.01 0.05
C ASP A 110 -5.40 0.97 0.93
N ALA A 111 -6.17 0.23 1.74
CA ALA A 111 -5.61 -0.73 2.68
C ALA A 111 -4.88 -1.89 1.97
N SER A 112 -5.42 -2.38 0.85
CA SER A 112 -4.85 -3.48 0.07
C SER A 112 -3.57 -3.05 -0.66
N GLU A 113 -3.58 -1.84 -1.22
CA GLU A 113 -2.40 -1.25 -1.84
C GLU A 113 -1.28 -1.03 -0.82
N LYS A 114 -1.62 -0.51 0.37
CA LYS A 114 -0.67 -0.32 1.48
C LYS A 114 -0.05 -1.66 1.89
N GLU A 115 -0.86 -2.70 2.06
CA GLU A 115 -0.38 -4.04 2.44
C GLU A 115 0.57 -4.61 1.39
N SER A 116 0.21 -4.52 0.11
CA SER A 116 1.05 -4.98 -1.00
C SER A 116 2.41 -4.27 -1.02
N VAL A 117 2.42 -2.94 -0.87
CA VAL A 117 3.66 -2.15 -0.79
C VAL A 117 4.51 -2.55 0.42
N LEU A 118 3.90 -2.78 1.58
CA LEU A 118 4.62 -3.22 2.78
C LEU A 118 5.28 -4.58 2.60
N ALA A 119 4.59 -5.52 1.96
CA ALA A 119 5.15 -6.84 1.69
C ALA A 119 6.32 -6.76 0.70
N TYR A 120 6.19 -5.96 -0.37
CA TYR A 120 7.28 -5.71 -1.30
C TYR A 120 8.53 -5.15 -0.61
N LEU A 121 8.35 -4.08 0.17
CA LEU A 121 9.46 -3.44 0.87
C LEU A 121 10.05 -4.33 1.94
N SER A 122 9.25 -5.13 2.64
CA SER A 122 9.75 -6.06 3.66
C SER A 122 10.53 -7.23 3.04
N TYR A 123 10.09 -7.73 1.89
CA TYR A 123 10.78 -8.81 1.17
C TYR A 123 12.19 -8.38 0.75
N TYR A 124 12.33 -7.17 0.21
CA TYR A 124 13.60 -6.62 -0.29
C TYR A 124 14.34 -5.67 0.68
N ALA A 125 13.82 -5.49 1.90
CA ALA A 125 14.42 -4.60 2.89
C ALA A 125 15.87 -4.99 3.18
N LYS A 126 16.63 -3.98 3.64
CA LYS A 126 17.97 -4.18 4.18
C LYS A 126 17.93 -5.28 5.26
N LYS A 127 18.88 -6.21 5.16
CA LYS A 127 19.08 -7.28 6.13
C LYS A 127 19.95 -6.80 7.29
#